data_AF-A0A2S9XJR0-F1
#
_entry.id   AF-A0A2S9XJR0-F1
#
_cell.length_a   1.000
_cell.length_b   1.000
_cell.length_c   1.000
_cell.angle_alpha   90.00
_cell.angle_beta   90.00
_cell.angle_gamma   90.00
#
_symmetry.space_group_name_H-M   'P 1'
#
loop_
_entity.id
_entity.type
_entity.pdbx_description
1 polymer ?
#
loop_
_entity_poly.entity_id
_entity_poly.type
_entity_poly.pdbx_seq_one_letter_code
_entity_poly.pdbx_strand_id
1 'polypeptide(L)'
;MARPRTAPRDLTIPAPGSTTARDALSGAIRRAMQDLMRLSALADPELRAFKPTLKRLLAETPGALASVLRTPTVGGLLRCLRRRAPELDYASGIAELLATIHTDLAFAGALPEPVTQRRLPRRVVSLPARRVIEIPDSTTRAEFRNHELVLFGREGSTTVSLDPGTEPERDGPCFIPITDKLVLARVDNNPLAMSEAHPDKAGNALDLGGRPASEWTETLAHGLELIGRYMPDLRGEIDLYLHQIVPVGYDTRTHLSASYQEVIGTVYMTLHPQLMTMVEATIHEFQHNKLHAQLELDPLLHNAFHPLYSSPVRPDPRPLQGVLLAVHAFFPVARLYQLMRDAGHEGTRQPDFERRYAQIVAGNHEGASVLLEHGQPTEIGRAMIDELRRWDSHDWS
;
A
#
# COMPACT_ATOMS: atom_id res chain seq x y z
N MET A 1 -8.94 1.58 29.53
CA MET A 1 -9.83 2.42 28.68
C MET A 1 -9.11 2.73 27.39
N ALA A 2 -9.67 2.32 26.24
CA ALA A 2 -9.10 2.65 24.94
C ALA A 2 -9.16 4.18 24.75
N ARG A 3 -8.03 4.81 24.41
CA ARG A 3 -8.03 6.22 23.97
C ARG A 3 -9.06 6.39 22.84
N PRO A 4 -9.80 7.51 22.77
CA PRO A 4 -10.64 7.79 21.62
C PRO A 4 -9.78 7.71 20.36
N ARG A 5 -10.22 6.87 19.43
CA ARG A 5 -9.62 6.77 18.10
C ARG A 5 -9.93 8.10 17.41
N THR A 6 -8.90 8.81 16.97
CA THR A 6 -9.03 10.17 16.45
C THR A 6 -9.94 10.15 15.23
N ALA A 7 -11.07 10.85 15.31
CA ALA A 7 -11.98 10.95 14.19
C ALA A 7 -11.31 11.76 13.06
N PRO A 8 -11.28 11.24 11.81
CA PRO A 8 -10.62 11.92 10.70
C PRO A 8 -11.32 13.25 10.41
N ARG A 9 -10.59 14.37 10.42
CA ARG A 9 -11.15 15.70 10.06
C ARG A 9 -10.77 16.15 8.65
N ASP A 10 -9.69 15.61 8.12
CA ASP A 10 -9.02 15.99 6.88
C ASP A 10 -8.30 14.76 6.27
N LEU A 11 -8.95 13.60 6.38
CA LEU A 11 -8.40 12.36 5.82
C LEU A 11 -8.51 12.37 4.30
N THR A 12 -9.52 13.02 3.70
CA THR A 12 -9.63 13.09 2.24
C THR A 12 -8.61 14.06 1.69
N ILE A 13 -8.63 15.32 2.12
CA ILE A 13 -7.65 16.33 1.71
C ILE A 13 -7.01 16.90 2.98
N PRO A 14 -5.68 16.76 3.17
CA PRO A 14 -5.02 17.21 4.39
C PRO A 14 -5.06 18.72 4.54
N ALA A 15 -5.31 19.18 5.76
CA ALA A 15 -5.01 20.56 6.12
C ALA A 15 -3.48 20.76 6.26
N PRO A 16 -2.97 22.00 6.08
CA PRO A 16 -1.55 22.28 6.27
C PRO A 16 -1.04 21.80 7.63
N GLY A 17 0.01 20.97 7.62
CA GLY A 17 0.64 20.44 8.84
C GLY A 17 -0.16 19.37 9.58
N SER A 18 -1.19 18.79 8.97
CA SER A 18 -2.00 17.73 9.58
C SER A 18 -1.20 16.47 9.94
N THR A 19 -1.64 15.80 11.01
CA THR A 19 -1.11 14.48 11.41
C THR A 19 -2.09 13.35 11.19
N THR A 20 -3.30 13.60 10.67
CA THR A 20 -4.39 12.62 10.59
C THR A 20 -3.97 11.33 9.87
N ALA A 21 -3.32 11.44 8.71
CA ALA A 21 -2.81 10.26 7.99
C ALA A 21 -1.73 9.53 8.79
N ARG A 22 -0.80 10.26 9.41
CA ARG A 22 0.25 9.68 10.25
C ARG A 22 -0.34 8.93 11.44
N ASP A 23 -1.38 9.47 12.06
CA ASP A 23 -2.06 8.86 13.20
C ASP A 23 -2.82 7.59 12.79
N ALA A 24 -3.50 7.62 11.64
CA ALA A 24 -4.15 6.45 11.05
C ALA A 24 -3.14 5.34 10.75
N LEU A 25 -2.04 5.66 10.05
CA LEU A 25 -0.97 4.70 9.74
C LEU A 25 -0.31 4.14 11.01
N SER A 26 0.03 5.01 11.97
CA SER A 26 0.63 4.60 13.24
C SER A 26 -0.31 3.69 14.04
N GLY A 27 -1.60 3.96 14.00
CA GLY A 27 -2.63 3.08 14.57
C GLY A 27 -2.64 1.72 13.88
N ALA A 28 -2.63 1.69 12.53
CA ALA A 28 -2.66 0.46 11.74
C ALA A 28 -1.41 -0.40 12.01
N ILE A 29 -0.24 0.21 12.17
CA ILE A 29 1.00 -0.48 12.55
C ILE A 29 0.88 -1.05 13.98
N ARG A 30 0.35 -0.28 14.94
CA ARG A 30 0.11 -0.77 16.30
C ARG A 30 -0.85 -1.96 16.31
N ARG A 31 -1.89 -1.93 15.47
CA ARG A 31 -2.81 -3.05 15.27
C ARG A 31 -2.08 -4.25 14.67
N ALA A 32 -1.23 -4.05 13.67
CA ALA A 32 -0.40 -5.12 13.09
C ALA A 32 0.51 -5.77 14.14
N MET A 33 1.13 -5.00 15.05
CA MET A 33 1.91 -5.58 16.17
C MET A 33 1.05 -6.46 17.07
N GLN A 34 -0.19 -6.06 17.37
CA GLN A 34 -1.14 -6.86 18.15
C GLN A 34 -1.55 -8.13 17.42
N ASP A 35 -1.77 -8.04 16.11
CA ASP A 35 -2.16 -9.18 15.29
C ASP A 35 -1.00 -10.17 15.13
N LEU A 36 0.26 -9.71 15.03
CA LEU A 36 1.44 -10.57 15.06
C LEU A 36 1.59 -11.28 16.41
N MET A 37 1.34 -10.59 17.53
CA MET A 37 1.33 -11.24 18.86
C MET A 37 0.26 -12.33 18.94
N ARG A 38 -0.96 -12.07 18.46
CA ARG A 38 -2.05 -13.06 18.42
C ARG A 38 -1.68 -14.24 17.52
N LEU A 39 -1.12 -13.98 16.34
CA LEU A 39 -0.64 -15.00 15.42
C LEU A 39 0.40 -15.89 16.10
N SER A 40 1.40 -15.31 16.76
CA SER A 40 2.46 -16.04 17.48
C SER A 40 1.98 -16.96 18.61
N ALA A 41 0.72 -16.82 19.04
CA ALA A 41 0.12 -17.67 20.06
C ALA A 41 -0.51 -18.95 19.48
N LEU A 42 -0.65 -19.06 18.16
CA LEU A 42 -1.24 -20.23 17.51
C LEU A 42 -0.28 -21.43 17.50
N ALA A 43 -0.86 -22.62 17.32
CA ALA A 43 -0.13 -23.87 17.27
C ALA A 43 0.56 -24.07 15.90
N ASP A 44 1.70 -23.42 15.71
CA ASP A 44 2.62 -23.67 14.60
C ASP A 44 4.08 -23.75 15.15
N PRO A 45 4.91 -24.72 14.70
CA PRO A 45 6.28 -24.85 15.19
C PRO A 45 7.16 -23.62 14.95
N GLU A 46 7.02 -22.93 13.81
CA GLU A 46 7.83 -21.75 13.49
C GLU A 46 7.38 -20.54 14.32
N LEU A 47 6.07 -20.36 14.51
CA LEU A 47 5.54 -19.31 15.40
C LEU A 47 5.98 -19.53 16.86
N ARG A 48 5.99 -20.79 17.32
CA ARG A 48 6.47 -21.15 18.65
C ARG A 48 7.96 -20.81 18.83
N ALA A 49 8.78 -21.09 17.82
CA ALA A 49 10.20 -20.76 17.80
C ALA A 49 10.46 -19.25 17.75
N PHE A 50 9.64 -18.49 17.02
CA PHE A 50 9.74 -17.03 16.89
C PHE A 50 9.28 -16.26 18.13
N LYS A 51 8.34 -16.80 18.91
CA LYS A 51 7.69 -16.11 20.04
C LYS A 51 8.65 -15.48 21.07
N PRO A 52 9.76 -16.12 21.49
CA PRO A 52 10.74 -15.48 22.37
C PRO A 52 11.39 -14.24 21.74
N THR A 53 11.82 -14.32 20.48
CA THR A 53 12.38 -13.19 19.72
C THR A 53 11.37 -12.05 19.63
N LEU A 54 10.11 -12.35 19.31
CA LEU A 54 9.05 -11.34 19.25
C LEU A 54 8.88 -10.60 20.60
N LYS A 55 8.90 -11.33 21.72
CA LYS A 55 8.82 -10.72 23.06
C LYS A 55 9.99 -9.78 23.33
N ARG A 56 11.22 -10.17 22.95
CA ARG A 56 12.41 -9.32 23.10
C ARG A 56 12.33 -8.08 22.22
N LEU A 57 11.96 -8.21 20.95
CA LEU A 57 11.74 -7.08 20.03
C LEU A 57 10.71 -6.08 20.57
N LEU A 58 9.60 -6.56 21.14
CA LEU A 58 8.57 -5.69 21.73
C LEU A 58 9.06 -4.93 22.97
N ALA A 59 9.97 -5.53 23.75
CA ALA A 59 10.50 -4.93 24.97
C ALA A 59 11.69 -4.00 24.72
N GLU A 60 12.59 -4.39 23.82
CA GLU A 60 13.90 -3.77 23.62
C GLU A 60 13.90 -2.81 22.42
N THR A 61 13.27 -3.20 21.30
CA THR A 61 13.36 -2.48 20.01
C THR A 61 12.02 -2.40 19.25
N PRO A 62 10.92 -1.93 19.87
CA PRO A 62 9.60 -1.95 19.24
C PRO A 62 9.52 -1.11 17.96
N GLY A 63 10.38 -0.11 17.80
CA GLY A 63 10.50 0.69 16.58
C GLY A 63 11.01 -0.08 15.37
N ALA A 64 11.91 -1.05 15.55
CA ALA A 64 12.39 -1.90 14.47
C ALA A 64 11.26 -2.81 13.97
N LEU A 65 10.53 -3.43 14.90
CA LEU A 65 9.36 -4.25 14.56
C LEU A 65 8.26 -3.43 13.87
N ALA A 66 8.01 -2.20 14.34
CA ALA A 66 7.05 -1.29 13.70
C ALA A 66 7.47 -0.93 12.26
N SER A 67 8.77 -0.73 12.02
CA SER A 67 9.32 -0.42 10.69
C SER A 67 9.16 -1.59 9.73
N VAL A 68 9.41 -2.82 10.20
CA VAL A 68 9.20 -4.05 9.41
C VAL A 68 7.72 -4.29 9.12
N LEU A 69 6.84 -4.16 10.11
CA LEU A 69 5.39 -4.37 9.92
C LEU A 69 4.73 -3.31 9.03
N ARG A 70 5.37 -2.17 8.85
CA ARG A 70 4.92 -1.11 7.96
C ARG A 70 5.15 -1.45 6.48
N THR A 71 6.14 -2.28 6.16
CA THR A 71 6.42 -2.64 4.76
C THR A 71 5.26 -3.46 4.18
N PRO A 72 4.90 -3.25 2.91
CA PRO A 72 3.84 -4.05 2.28
C PRO A 72 4.20 -5.54 2.21
N THR A 73 5.48 -5.89 2.09
CA THR A 73 5.95 -7.28 1.99
C THR A 73 5.73 -8.08 3.27
N VAL A 74 5.65 -7.43 4.43
CA VAL A 74 5.35 -8.07 5.73
C VAL A 74 3.92 -7.78 6.17
N GLY A 75 3.52 -6.51 6.18
CA GLY A 75 2.20 -6.09 6.61
C GLY A 75 1.08 -6.70 5.76
N GLY A 76 1.32 -6.84 4.45
CA GLY A 76 0.43 -7.51 3.50
C GLY A 76 0.19 -8.97 3.87
N LEU A 77 1.27 -9.76 4.01
CA LEU A 77 1.20 -11.17 4.41
C LEU A 77 0.48 -11.35 5.76
N LEU A 78 0.80 -10.52 6.75
CA LEU A 78 0.16 -10.60 8.07
C LEU A 78 -1.35 -10.36 7.98
N ARG A 79 -1.79 -9.35 7.22
CA ARG A 79 -3.22 -9.06 7.04
C ARG A 79 -3.92 -10.17 6.25
N CYS A 80 -3.28 -10.73 5.22
CA CYS A 80 -3.80 -11.88 4.48
C CYS A 80 -4.00 -13.11 5.39
N LEU A 81 -3.00 -13.45 6.22
CA LEU A 81 -3.08 -14.54 7.19
C LEU A 81 -4.17 -14.29 8.24
N ARG A 82 -4.28 -13.06 8.74
CA ARG A 82 -5.33 -12.65 9.69
C ARG A 82 -6.73 -12.83 9.11
N ARG A 83 -6.90 -12.48 7.83
CA ARG A 83 -8.19 -12.54 7.12
C ARG A 83 -8.50 -13.91 6.50
N ARG A 84 -7.56 -14.86 6.56
CA ARG A 84 -7.67 -16.17 5.92
C ARG A 84 -7.91 -16.04 4.41
N ALA A 85 -7.10 -15.20 3.76
CA ALA A 85 -7.13 -15.06 2.30
C ALA A 85 -7.04 -16.43 1.62
N PRO A 86 -7.99 -16.82 0.76
CA PRO A 86 -8.02 -18.13 0.13
C PRO A 86 -6.84 -18.38 -0.83
N GLU A 87 -6.24 -17.31 -1.35
CA GLU A 87 -5.08 -17.35 -2.26
C GLU A 87 -3.77 -17.70 -1.53
N LEU A 88 -3.74 -17.62 -0.20
CA LEU A 88 -2.55 -17.87 0.61
C LEU A 88 -2.70 -19.14 1.45
N ASP A 89 -1.95 -20.19 1.08
CA ASP A 89 -1.79 -21.35 1.97
C ASP A 89 -1.23 -20.90 3.32
N TYR A 90 -1.87 -21.34 4.40
CA TYR A 90 -1.61 -20.82 5.73
C TYR A 90 -0.21 -21.16 6.24
N ALA A 91 0.25 -22.39 5.99
CA ALA A 91 1.56 -22.85 6.43
C ALA A 91 2.69 -22.17 5.64
N SER A 92 2.51 -22.00 4.34
CA SER A 92 3.43 -21.31 3.45
C SER A 92 3.49 -19.81 3.76
N GLY A 93 2.35 -19.18 4.02
CA GLY A 93 2.29 -17.77 4.41
C GLY A 93 2.96 -17.48 5.75
N ILE A 94 2.86 -18.38 6.74
CA ILE A 94 3.63 -18.26 7.99
C ILE A 94 5.14 -18.32 7.72
N ALA A 95 5.58 -19.28 6.90
CA ALA A 95 6.99 -19.41 6.55
C ALA A 95 7.52 -18.16 5.86
N GLU A 96 6.79 -17.62 4.89
CA GLU A 96 7.20 -16.41 4.18
C GLU A 96 7.17 -15.17 5.07
N LEU A 97 6.12 -14.99 5.89
CA LEU A 97 6.02 -13.87 6.83
C LEU A 97 7.23 -13.84 7.76
N LEU A 98 7.56 -14.97 8.40
CA LEU A 98 8.66 -15.04 9.34
C LEU A 98 10.01 -14.87 8.66
N ALA A 99 10.22 -15.49 7.49
CA ALA A 99 11.48 -15.34 6.76
C ALA A 99 11.70 -13.88 6.33
N THR A 100 10.65 -13.18 5.91
CA THR A 100 10.70 -11.77 5.53
C THR A 100 10.95 -10.87 6.75
N ILE A 101 10.26 -11.11 7.88
CA ILE A 101 10.52 -10.40 9.14
C ILE A 101 11.97 -10.58 9.59
N HIS A 102 12.47 -11.82 9.62
CA HIS A 102 13.84 -12.11 10.03
C HIS A 102 14.86 -11.45 9.10
N THR A 103 14.62 -11.47 7.80
CA THR A 103 15.49 -10.83 6.79
C THR A 103 15.52 -9.32 6.95
N ASP A 104 14.36 -8.69 7.11
CA ASP A 104 14.27 -7.23 7.24
C ASP A 104 14.87 -6.74 8.56
N LEU A 105 14.69 -7.49 9.66
CA LEU A 105 15.34 -7.21 10.94
C LEU A 105 16.86 -7.41 10.87
N ALA A 106 17.31 -8.49 10.21
CA ALA A 106 18.72 -8.78 10.01
C ALA A 106 19.41 -7.69 9.18
N PHE A 107 18.75 -7.24 8.11
CA PHE A 107 19.20 -6.11 7.28
C PHE A 107 19.35 -4.82 8.11
N ALA A 108 18.38 -4.54 8.98
CA ALA A 108 18.41 -3.38 9.85
C ALA A 108 19.38 -3.49 11.04
N GLY A 109 20.08 -4.62 11.20
CA GLY A 109 20.92 -4.87 12.38
C GLY A 109 20.13 -4.96 13.70
N ALA A 110 18.84 -5.30 13.61
CA ALA A 110 17.87 -5.21 14.70
C ALA A 110 17.46 -6.56 15.30
N LEU A 111 18.04 -7.68 14.85
CA LEU A 111 17.83 -8.97 15.52
C LEU A 111 18.51 -8.94 16.90
N PRO A 112 17.78 -9.33 17.96
CA PRO A 112 18.33 -9.35 19.32
C PRO A 112 19.30 -10.52 19.55
N GLU A 113 19.20 -11.56 18.72
CA GLU A 113 20.09 -12.72 18.63
C GLU A 113 19.85 -13.43 17.28
N PRO A 114 20.76 -14.32 16.83
CA PRO A 114 20.51 -15.14 15.65
C PRO A 114 19.24 -15.97 15.78
N VAL A 115 18.44 -16.02 14.72
CA VAL A 115 17.17 -16.78 14.68
C VAL A 115 17.23 -17.85 13.61
N THR A 116 16.64 -19.01 13.91
CA THR A 116 16.63 -20.15 13.00
C THR A 116 15.20 -20.43 12.52
N GLN A 117 15.06 -20.77 11.24
CA GLN A 117 13.80 -21.19 10.63
C GLN A 117 14.02 -22.45 9.79
N ARG A 118 13.08 -23.41 9.81
CA ARG A 118 13.22 -24.66 9.06
C ARG A 118 12.32 -24.71 7.83
N ARG A 119 11.08 -24.25 7.96
CA ARG A 119 10.14 -24.11 6.85
C ARG A 119 10.38 -22.78 6.18
N LEU A 120 10.93 -22.80 4.97
CA LEU A 120 11.34 -21.62 4.23
C LEU A 120 10.46 -21.43 2.99
N PRO A 121 10.16 -20.18 2.58
CA PRO A 121 9.60 -19.92 1.26
C PRO A 121 10.65 -20.21 0.18
N ARG A 122 10.23 -20.29 -1.09
CA ARG A 122 11.15 -20.43 -2.23
C ARG A 122 12.05 -19.21 -2.42
N ARG A 123 11.54 -18.03 -2.07
CA ARG A 123 12.27 -16.77 -2.12
C ARG A 123 11.81 -15.86 -0.99
N VAL A 124 12.66 -14.93 -0.59
CA VAL A 124 12.31 -13.83 0.32
C VAL A 124 12.44 -12.51 -0.41
N VAL A 125 11.34 -11.76 -0.51
CA VAL A 125 11.32 -10.42 -1.10
C VAL A 125 11.49 -9.39 0.02
N SER A 126 12.70 -8.83 0.14
CA SER A 126 13.02 -7.83 1.16
C SER A 126 13.06 -6.44 0.52
N LEU A 127 12.00 -5.66 0.75
CA LEU A 127 11.88 -4.30 0.24
C LEU A 127 12.89 -3.33 0.89
N PRO A 128 13.15 -3.35 2.22
CA PRO A 128 14.18 -2.51 2.82
C PRO A 128 15.58 -2.80 2.26
N ALA A 129 15.89 -4.08 2.04
CA ALA A 129 17.16 -4.48 1.45
C ALA A 129 17.21 -4.32 -0.08
N ARG A 130 16.06 -3.98 -0.70
CA ARG A 130 15.89 -3.86 -2.16
C ARG A 130 16.42 -5.06 -2.94
N ARG A 131 16.10 -6.28 -2.50
CA ARG A 131 16.54 -7.52 -3.16
C ARG A 131 15.56 -8.67 -3.00
N VAL A 132 15.76 -9.69 -3.83
CA VAL A 132 15.17 -11.01 -3.67
C VAL A 132 16.26 -12.00 -3.30
N ILE A 133 15.99 -12.81 -2.27
CA ILE A 133 16.86 -13.90 -1.87
C ILE A 133 16.20 -15.20 -2.29
N GLU A 134 16.79 -15.89 -3.26
CA GLU A 134 16.36 -17.23 -3.65
C GLU A 134 16.82 -18.26 -2.61
N ILE A 135 15.92 -19.15 -2.23
CA ILE A 135 16.18 -20.23 -1.27
C ILE A 135 16.26 -21.54 -2.05
N PRO A 136 17.46 -22.16 -2.18
CA PRO A 136 17.61 -23.41 -2.91
C PRO A 136 16.72 -24.51 -2.31
N ASP A 137 16.11 -25.34 -3.16
CA ASP A 137 15.26 -26.47 -2.74
C ASP A 137 15.98 -27.49 -1.82
N SER A 138 17.31 -27.52 -1.86
CA SER A 138 18.16 -28.35 -0.99
C SER A 138 18.32 -27.79 0.43
N THR A 139 17.86 -26.57 0.70
CA THR A 139 17.96 -25.90 1.99
C THR A 139 16.99 -26.52 2.98
N THR A 140 17.52 -26.96 4.12
CA THR A 140 16.77 -27.60 5.21
C THR A 140 16.49 -26.67 6.38
N ARG A 141 17.28 -25.59 6.49
CA ARG A 141 17.24 -24.63 7.58
C ARG A 141 17.95 -23.34 7.17
N ALA A 142 17.45 -22.20 7.63
CA ALA A 142 18.14 -20.92 7.55
C ALA A 142 18.43 -20.38 8.96
N GLU A 143 19.57 -19.72 9.12
CA GLU A 143 19.91 -18.93 10.30
C GLU A 143 20.10 -17.48 9.87
N PHE A 144 19.32 -16.57 10.45
CA PHE A 144 19.37 -15.14 10.18
C PHE A 144 20.18 -14.47 11.30
N ARG A 145 21.17 -13.68 10.91
CA ARG A 145 22.03 -12.90 11.80
C ARG A 145 22.04 -11.47 11.29
N ASN A 146 22.37 -10.51 12.14
CA ASN A 146 22.51 -9.14 11.67
C ASN A 146 23.52 -9.10 10.52
N HIS A 147 23.11 -8.51 9.40
CA HIS A 147 23.89 -8.37 8.17
C HIS A 147 24.20 -9.65 7.38
N GLU A 148 23.67 -10.83 7.75
CA GLU A 148 23.85 -12.05 6.95
C GLU A 148 22.74 -13.09 7.12
N LEU A 149 22.53 -13.92 6.10
CA LEU A 149 21.65 -15.08 6.10
C LEU A 149 22.44 -16.34 5.74
N VAL A 150 22.44 -17.33 6.61
CA VAL A 150 23.13 -18.60 6.40
C VAL A 150 22.12 -19.70 6.06
N LEU A 151 22.21 -20.24 4.85
CA LEU A 151 21.36 -21.32 4.33
C LEU A 151 22.07 -22.67 4.49
N PHE A 152 21.49 -23.60 5.23
CA PHE A 152 22.04 -24.93 5.47
C PHE A 152 21.35 -25.97 4.58
N GLY A 153 22.11 -26.52 3.64
CA GLY A 153 21.72 -27.66 2.81
C GLY A 153 22.31 -28.97 3.31
N ARG A 154 22.09 -30.05 2.53
CA ARG A 154 22.65 -31.38 2.84
C ARG A 154 24.17 -31.45 2.63
N GLU A 155 24.70 -30.66 1.71
CA GLU A 155 26.10 -30.71 1.25
C GLU A 155 26.97 -29.60 1.85
N GLY A 156 26.40 -28.71 2.67
CA GLY A 156 27.11 -27.59 3.28
C GLY A 156 26.20 -26.41 3.61
N SER A 157 26.80 -25.25 3.82
CA SER A 157 26.09 -24.00 4.08
C SER A 157 26.55 -22.88 3.14
N THR A 158 25.61 -22.07 2.69
CA THR A 158 25.88 -20.85 1.90
C THR A 158 25.54 -19.63 2.74
N THR A 159 26.41 -18.62 2.73
CA THR A 159 26.14 -17.34 3.41
C THR A 159 25.80 -16.28 2.37
N VAL A 160 24.66 -15.61 2.57
CA VAL A 160 24.20 -14.48 1.77
C VAL A 160 24.43 -13.22 2.60
N SER A 161 25.26 -12.31 2.10
CA SER A 161 25.46 -11.01 2.76
C SER A 161 24.17 -10.20 2.67
N LEU A 162 23.79 -9.58 3.79
CA LEU A 162 22.69 -8.66 3.84
C LEU A 162 23.12 -7.19 3.75
N ASP A 163 24.41 -6.88 3.63
CA ASP A 163 24.88 -5.50 3.53
C ASP A 163 24.43 -4.81 2.23
N PRO A 164 24.27 -3.47 2.23
CA PRO A 164 23.95 -2.74 1.01
C PRO A 164 25.02 -2.90 -0.08
N GLY A 165 24.59 -3.11 -1.34
CA GLY A 165 25.48 -3.10 -2.51
C GLY A 165 26.33 -4.36 -2.72
N THR A 166 26.03 -5.46 -2.04
CA THR A 166 26.88 -6.66 -2.03
C THR A 166 26.69 -7.66 -3.16
N GLU A 167 25.67 -7.54 -4.02
CA GLU A 167 25.58 -8.34 -5.24
C GLU A 167 24.96 -7.57 -6.42
N PRO A 168 25.54 -7.66 -7.63
CA PRO A 168 24.85 -7.23 -8.84
C PRO A 168 23.75 -8.24 -9.19
N GLU A 169 22.52 -7.75 -9.31
CA GLU A 169 21.40 -8.58 -9.76
C GLU A 169 21.60 -8.96 -11.25
N ARG A 170 21.53 -10.27 -11.57
CA ARG A 170 21.77 -10.79 -12.92
C ARG A 170 20.86 -10.18 -13.99
N ASP A 171 19.63 -9.84 -13.62
CA ASP A 171 18.58 -9.32 -14.52
C ASP A 171 18.30 -7.81 -14.29
N GLY A 172 19.27 -7.11 -13.72
CA GLY A 172 19.14 -5.72 -13.27
C GLY A 172 18.29 -5.59 -12.00
N PRO A 173 18.25 -4.40 -11.37
CA PRO A 173 17.63 -4.19 -10.06
C PRO A 173 16.13 -4.57 -10.02
N CYS A 174 15.73 -5.25 -8.95
CA CYS A 174 14.35 -5.65 -8.63
C CYS A 174 13.54 -4.45 -8.15
N PHE A 175 14.19 -3.43 -7.59
CA PHE A 175 13.57 -2.22 -7.11
C PHE A 175 14.31 -1.01 -7.65
N ILE A 176 13.64 -0.23 -8.49
CA ILE A 176 14.22 0.89 -9.21
C ILE A 176 13.71 2.18 -8.56
N PRO A 177 14.57 3.07 -8.04
CA PRO A 177 14.12 4.29 -7.36
C PRO A 177 13.28 5.18 -8.29
N ILE A 178 12.10 5.58 -7.82
CA ILE A 178 11.32 6.70 -8.39
C ILE A 178 11.66 7.97 -7.59
N THR A 179 11.72 7.83 -6.27
CA THR A 179 12.21 8.84 -5.31
C THR A 179 13.15 8.19 -4.29
N ASP A 180 13.56 8.92 -3.27
CA ASP A 180 14.27 8.38 -2.11
C ASP A 180 13.44 7.35 -1.32
N LYS A 181 12.10 7.50 -1.31
CA LYS A 181 11.17 6.70 -0.50
C LYS A 181 10.30 5.73 -1.30
N LEU A 182 10.17 5.92 -2.60
CA LEU A 182 9.29 5.14 -3.48
C LEU A 182 10.08 4.46 -4.59
N VAL A 183 9.78 3.20 -4.86
CA VAL A 183 10.42 2.41 -5.92
C VAL A 183 9.41 1.85 -6.91
N LEU A 184 9.84 1.67 -8.15
CA LEU A 184 9.20 0.79 -9.12
C LEU A 184 9.67 -0.65 -8.82
N ALA A 185 8.75 -1.54 -8.48
CA ALA A 185 9.04 -2.91 -8.10
C ALA A 185 8.86 -3.86 -9.30
N ARG A 186 9.91 -4.61 -9.63
CA ARG A 186 9.94 -5.69 -10.63
C ARG A 186 9.72 -7.07 -10.02
N VAL A 187 9.38 -7.11 -8.74
CA VAL A 187 9.04 -8.30 -7.96
C VAL A 187 7.94 -7.94 -6.97
N ASP A 188 7.08 -8.90 -6.68
CA ASP A 188 5.99 -8.75 -5.72
C ASP A 188 5.78 -10.05 -4.95
N ASN A 189 5.31 -9.92 -3.72
CA ASN A 189 4.94 -11.03 -2.86
C ASN A 189 3.50 -10.93 -2.32
N ASN A 190 2.69 -10.03 -2.86
CA ASN A 190 1.27 -9.98 -2.56
C ASN A 190 0.56 -11.26 -3.07
N PRO A 191 0.00 -12.11 -2.19
CA PRO A 191 -0.71 -13.31 -2.60
C PRO A 191 -2.03 -12.99 -3.34
N LEU A 192 -2.54 -11.76 -3.19
CA LEU A 192 -3.78 -11.31 -3.80
C LEU A 192 -3.58 -10.66 -5.17
N ALA A 193 -2.36 -10.55 -5.70
CA ALA A 193 -2.09 -9.79 -6.92
C ALA A 193 -2.94 -10.25 -8.12
N MET A 194 -3.30 -11.54 -8.19
CA MET A 194 -4.17 -12.07 -9.27
C MET A 194 -5.66 -12.09 -8.91
N SER A 195 -6.02 -11.75 -7.68
CA SER A 195 -7.40 -11.64 -7.21
C SER A 195 -7.92 -10.25 -7.55
N GLU A 196 -8.94 -10.15 -8.41
CA GLU A 196 -9.46 -8.88 -8.90
C GLU A 196 -10.99 -8.87 -8.89
N ALA A 197 -11.57 -7.79 -8.37
CA ALA A 197 -13.01 -7.59 -8.24
C ALA A 197 -13.57 -6.64 -9.32
N HIS A 198 -12.70 -6.04 -10.14
CA HIS A 198 -13.08 -5.21 -11.27
C HIS A 198 -13.31 -6.05 -12.52
N PRO A 199 -14.49 -5.99 -13.18
CA PRO A 199 -14.84 -6.85 -14.31
C PRO A 199 -13.91 -6.66 -15.52
N ASP A 200 -13.41 -5.44 -15.72
CA ASP A 200 -12.54 -5.10 -16.85
C ASP A 200 -11.04 -5.38 -16.63
N LYS A 201 -10.69 -6.11 -15.55
CA LYS A 201 -9.29 -6.39 -15.20
C LYS A 201 -9.04 -7.88 -14.96
N ALA A 202 -7.94 -8.37 -15.52
CA ALA A 202 -7.51 -9.77 -15.41
C ALA A 202 -6.29 -9.90 -14.48
N GLY A 203 -6.50 -9.64 -13.19
CA GLY A 203 -5.42 -9.63 -12.19
C GLY A 203 -4.39 -8.53 -12.43
N ASN A 204 -3.32 -8.54 -11.64
CA ASN A 204 -2.25 -7.54 -11.65
C ASN A 204 -0.88 -8.21 -11.86
N ALA A 205 -0.80 -9.06 -12.89
CA ALA A 205 0.45 -9.70 -13.28
C ALA A 205 1.50 -8.63 -13.63
N LEU A 206 2.71 -8.79 -13.10
CA LEU A 206 3.79 -7.84 -13.29
C LEU A 206 4.20 -7.78 -14.75
N ASP A 207 4.12 -6.58 -15.34
CA ASP A 207 4.50 -6.31 -16.72
C ASP A 207 4.91 -4.84 -16.89
N LEU A 208 6.08 -4.59 -17.49
CA LEU A 208 6.51 -3.23 -17.85
C LEU A 208 5.83 -2.72 -19.12
N GLY A 209 5.03 -3.54 -19.80
CA GLY A 209 4.31 -3.18 -21.02
C GLY A 209 5.24 -2.97 -22.23
N GLY A 210 6.39 -3.65 -22.24
CA GLY A 210 7.45 -3.44 -23.24
C GLY A 210 8.16 -2.09 -23.16
N ARG A 211 7.93 -1.31 -22.10
CA ARG A 211 8.57 0.00 -21.88
C ARG A 211 9.80 -0.14 -20.98
N PRO A 212 10.86 0.64 -21.20
CA PRO A 212 12.01 0.63 -20.31
C PRO A 212 11.61 1.15 -18.92
N ALA A 213 12.21 0.59 -17.87
CA ALA A 213 11.90 1.01 -16.51
C ALA A 213 12.24 2.49 -16.24
N SER A 214 13.17 3.09 -17.00
CA SER A 214 13.47 4.53 -16.91
C SER A 214 12.28 5.40 -17.29
N GLU A 215 11.53 5.03 -18.34
CA GLU A 215 10.32 5.75 -18.79
C GLU A 215 9.24 5.74 -17.70
N TRP A 216 9.07 4.60 -17.03
CA TRP A 216 8.21 4.48 -15.85
C TRP A 216 8.65 5.41 -14.72
N THR A 217 9.91 5.32 -14.30
CA THR A 217 10.41 6.10 -13.16
C THR A 217 10.40 7.61 -13.44
N GLU A 218 10.74 8.03 -14.66
CA GLU A 218 10.70 9.44 -15.08
C GLU A 218 9.25 9.97 -15.09
N THR A 219 8.31 9.23 -15.66
CA THR A 219 6.90 9.65 -15.71
C THR A 219 6.30 9.75 -14.31
N LEU A 220 6.56 8.76 -13.45
CA LEU A 220 6.06 8.75 -12.07
C LEU A 220 6.72 9.86 -11.23
N ALA A 221 8.03 10.10 -11.39
CA ALA A 221 8.73 11.20 -10.72
C ALA A 221 8.14 12.56 -11.12
N HIS A 222 7.94 12.81 -12.42
CA HIS A 222 7.29 14.05 -12.91
C HIS A 222 5.86 14.20 -12.35
N GLY A 223 5.12 13.10 -12.25
CA GLY A 223 3.78 13.12 -11.65
C GLY A 223 3.82 13.53 -10.17
N LEU A 224 4.73 12.95 -9.39
CA LEU A 224 4.92 13.28 -7.97
C LEU A 224 5.42 14.71 -7.75
N GLU A 225 6.24 15.25 -8.66
CA GLU A 225 6.64 16.66 -8.65
C GLU A 225 5.46 17.59 -8.89
N LEU A 226 4.58 17.26 -9.85
CA LEU A 226 3.37 18.04 -10.11
C LEU A 226 2.44 18.04 -8.89
N ILE A 227 2.23 16.88 -8.26
CA ILE A 227 1.45 16.77 -7.02
C ILE A 227 2.10 17.63 -5.92
N GLY A 228 3.41 17.53 -5.73
CA GLY A 228 4.14 18.29 -4.71
C GLY A 228 4.10 19.81 -4.91
N ARG A 229 4.03 20.28 -6.17
CA ARG A 229 3.93 21.70 -6.51
C ARG A 229 2.63 22.34 -6.01
N TYR A 230 1.51 21.63 -6.11
CA TYR A 230 0.19 22.17 -5.81
C TYR A 230 -0.40 21.66 -4.49
N MET A 231 -0.05 20.45 -4.08
CA MET A 231 -0.57 19.79 -2.88
C MET A 231 0.59 19.20 -2.04
N PRO A 232 1.48 20.03 -1.47
CA PRO A 232 2.67 19.57 -0.76
C PRO A 232 2.36 18.70 0.46
N ASP A 233 1.29 19.00 1.21
CA ASP A 233 0.86 18.16 2.34
C ASP A 233 0.41 16.77 1.88
N LEU A 234 -0.37 16.69 0.79
CA LEU A 234 -0.77 15.42 0.18
C LEU A 234 0.44 14.63 -0.32
N ARG A 235 1.41 15.32 -0.95
CA ARG A 235 2.67 14.71 -1.37
C ARG A 235 3.46 14.16 -0.18
N GLY A 236 3.49 14.88 0.93
CA GLY A 236 4.12 14.41 2.17
C GLY A 236 3.44 13.16 2.74
N GLU A 237 2.12 13.03 2.59
CA GLU A 237 1.41 11.81 2.97
C GLU A 237 1.66 10.64 2.00
N ILE A 238 1.79 10.91 0.69
CA ILE A 238 2.20 9.90 -0.31
C ILE A 238 3.56 9.31 0.07
N ASP A 239 4.55 10.16 0.33
CA ASP A 239 5.88 9.78 0.79
C ASP A 239 5.84 9.00 2.13
N LEU A 240 4.81 9.24 2.94
CA LEU A 240 4.59 8.55 4.21
C LEU A 240 3.89 7.19 4.05
N TYR A 241 3.17 6.92 2.97
CA TYR A 241 2.39 5.68 2.83
C TYR A 241 2.95 4.75 1.77
N LEU A 242 3.25 5.28 0.58
CA LEU A 242 3.62 4.45 -0.56
C LEU A 242 5.08 4.04 -0.45
N HIS A 243 5.31 2.74 -0.63
CA HIS A 243 6.63 2.13 -0.63
C HIS A 243 7.01 1.63 -2.01
N GLN A 244 6.05 1.14 -2.79
CA GLN A 244 6.30 0.61 -4.13
C GLN A 244 5.12 0.81 -5.10
N ILE A 245 5.46 0.94 -6.38
CA ILE A 245 4.55 0.82 -7.51
C ILE A 245 4.94 -0.42 -8.31
N VAL A 246 3.98 -1.31 -8.56
CA VAL A 246 4.13 -2.51 -9.38
C VAL A 246 3.57 -2.22 -10.78
N PRO A 247 4.38 -2.30 -11.85
CA PRO A 247 3.91 -2.09 -13.21
C PRO A 247 3.10 -3.29 -13.68
N VAL A 248 1.94 -3.05 -14.30
CA VAL A 248 1.04 -4.12 -14.80
C VAL A 248 0.66 -3.94 -16.28
N GLY A 249 1.54 -3.34 -17.06
CA GLY A 249 1.42 -3.18 -18.50
C GLY A 249 1.45 -1.72 -18.96
N TYR A 250 1.19 -1.52 -20.25
CA TYR A 250 1.12 -0.22 -20.90
C TYR A 250 -0.04 -0.21 -21.88
N ASP A 251 -0.82 0.88 -21.91
CA ASP A 251 -1.82 1.11 -22.96
C ASP A 251 -1.95 2.62 -23.24
N THR A 252 -2.17 2.97 -24.50
CA THR A 252 -2.27 4.37 -24.97
C THR A 252 -3.64 5.02 -24.75
N ARG A 253 -4.66 4.23 -24.42
CA ARG A 253 -6.07 4.65 -24.35
C ARG A 253 -6.67 4.36 -22.98
N THR A 254 -6.35 3.20 -22.43
CA THR A 254 -6.93 2.73 -21.16
C THR A 254 -5.87 2.79 -20.07
N HIS A 255 -6.28 3.19 -18.87
CA HIS A 255 -5.43 3.10 -17.68
C HIS A 255 -6.12 2.24 -16.62
N LEU A 256 -5.36 1.33 -16.03
CA LEU A 256 -5.84 0.41 -15.00
C LEU A 256 -4.95 0.57 -13.78
N SER A 257 -5.55 0.78 -12.60
CA SER A 257 -4.83 0.91 -11.33
C SER A 257 -5.57 0.23 -10.17
N ALA A 258 -4.85 -0.40 -9.26
CA ALA A 258 -5.44 -1.12 -8.13
C ALA A 258 -4.60 -0.98 -6.85
N SER A 259 -5.30 -1.07 -5.72
CA SER A 259 -4.73 -1.18 -4.37
C SER A 259 -5.57 -2.15 -3.55
N TYR A 260 -4.92 -2.91 -2.67
CA TYR A 260 -5.57 -3.93 -1.84
C TYR A 260 -5.70 -3.46 -0.40
N GLN A 261 -6.79 -3.84 0.27
CA GLN A 261 -6.99 -3.48 1.68
C GLN A 261 -5.93 -4.10 2.59
N GLU A 262 -5.43 -5.27 2.22
CA GLU A 262 -4.42 -6.03 2.93
C GLU A 262 -3.02 -5.42 2.75
N VAL A 263 -2.73 -4.82 1.59
CA VAL A 263 -1.37 -4.45 1.17
C VAL A 263 -1.19 -2.94 1.12
N ILE A 264 -1.28 -2.32 2.29
CA ILE A 264 -1.01 -0.88 2.46
C ILE A 264 0.45 -0.59 2.10
N GLY A 265 0.66 0.37 1.20
CA GLY A 265 1.95 0.83 0.70
C GLY A 265 2.30 0.35 -0.71
N THR A 266 1.43 -0.43 -1.36
CA THR A 266 1.61 -0.91 -2.73
C THR A 266 0.52 -0.35 -3.64
N VAL A 267 0.91 0.03 -4.85
CA VAL A 267 0.00 0.39 -5.95
C VAL A 267 0.35 -0.44 -7.18
N TYR A 268 -0.66 -0.97 -7.86
CA TYR A 268 -0.52 -1.59 -9.19
C TYR A 268 -1.06 -0.61 -10.22
N MET A 269 -0.35 -0.35 -11.31
CA MET A 269 -0.90 0.46 -12.39
C MET A 269 -0.27 0.18 -13.75
N THR A 270 -0.99 0.48 -14.82
CA THR A 270 -0.43 0.52 -16.18
C THR A 270 0.26 1.86 -16.44
N LEU A 271 1.28 1.88 -17.29
CA LEU A 271 1.86 3.12 -17.78
C LEU A 271 0.95 3.69 -18.86
N HIS A 272 0.78 5.01 -18.84
CA HIS A 272 -0.02 5.74 -19.80
C HIS A 272 0.76 6.97 -20.29
N PRO A 273 0.71 7.32 -21.60
CA PRO A 273 1.48 8.43 -22.16
C PRO A 273 1.02 9.81 -21.66
N GLN A 274 -0.22 9.94 -21.19
CA GLN A 274 -0.73 11.18 -20.62
C GLN A 274 -0.33 11.31 -19.14
N LEU A 275 0.53 12.29 -18.82
CA LEU A 275 1.00 12.55 -17.46
C LEU A 275 -0.13 12.73 -16.44
N MET A 276 -1.18 13.47 -16.79
CA MET A 276 -2.32 13.69 -15.89
C MET A 276 -3.03 12.38 -15.53
N THR A 277 -3.10 11.39 -16.42
CA THR A 277 -3.65 10.08 -16.09
C THR A 277 -2.83 9.38 -14.99
N MET A 278 -1.50 9.45 -15.08
CA MET A 278 -0.61 8.89 -14.06
C MET A 278 -0.70 9.64 -12.72
N VAL A 279 -0.88 10.96 -12.77
CA VAL A 279 -1.07 11.82 -11.59
C VAL A 279 -2.39 11.52 -10.89
N GLU A 280 -3.49 11.45 -11.64
CA GLU A 280 -4.81 11.08 -11.12
C GLU A 280 -4.76 9.71 -10.45
N ALA A 281 -4.18 8.71 -11.12
CA ALA A 281 -4.06 7.35 -10.60
C ALA A 281 -3.20 7.28 -9.33
N THR A 282 -2.07 8.00 -9.29
CA THR A 282 -1.21 8.05 -8.10
C THR A 282 -1.95 8.60 -6.90
N ILE A 283 -2.70 9.70 -7.05
CA ILE A 283 -3.54 10.25 -5.98
C ILE A 283 -4.63 9.24 -5.60
N HIS A 284 -5.33 8.68 -6.59
CA HIS A 284 -6.45 7.79 -6.39
C HIS A 284 -6.07 6.56 -5.54
N GLU A 285 -5.00 5.88 -5.95
CA GLU A 285 -4.54 4.66 -5.30
C GLU A 285 -3.87 4.95 -3.95
N PHE A 286 -3.20 6.09 -3.81
CA PHE A 286 -2.75 6.56 -2.49
C PHE A 286 -3.92 6.74 -1.53
N GLN A 287 -5.04 7.34 -1.96
CA GLN A 287 -6.20 7.55 -1.11
C GLN A 287 -6.85 6.23 -0.69
N HIS A 288 -6.85 5.20 -1.55
CA HIS A 288 -7.23 3.85 -1.13
C HIS A 288 -6.34 3.33 0.01
N ASN A 289 -5.02 3.44 -0.14
CA ASN A 289 -4.06 3.05 0.91
C ASN A 289 -4.31 3.81 2.24
N LYS A 290 -4.60 5.12 2.15
CA LYS A 290 -4.93 5.98 3.30
C LYS A 290 -6.21 5.53 4.01
N LEU A 291 -7.29 5.29 3.26
CA LEU A 291 -8.56 4.82 3.81
C LEU A 291 -8.46 3.40 4.39
N HIS A 292 -7.71 2.51 3.73
CA HIS A 292 -7.49 1.15 4.22
C HIS A 292 -6.77 1.15 5.57
N ALA A 293 -5.80 2.03 5.80
CA ALA A 293 -5.19 2.20 7.12
C ALA A 293 -6.21 2.64 8.19
N GLN A 294 -7.13 3.53 7.85
CA GLN A 294 -8.21 3.92 8.75
C GLN A 294 -9.18 2.76 9.05
N LEU A 295 -9.50 1.95 8.03
CA LEU A 295 -10.38 0.78 8.17
C LEU A 295 -9.76 -0.37 8.98
N GLU A 296 -8.44 -0.42 9.13
CA GLU A 296 -7.79 -1.33 10.09
C GLU A 296 -8.05 -0.93 11.55
N LEU A 297 -8.41 0.33 11.79
CA LEU A 297 -8.78 0.85 13.10
C LEU A 297 -10.25 0.61 13.40
N ASP A 298 -11.17 1.15 12.58
CA ASP A 298 -12.61 1.00 12.75
C ASP A 298 -13.36 0.94 11.43
N PRO A 299 -14.54 0.28 11.42
CA PRO A 299 -15.51 0.51 10.35
C PRO A 299 -15.98 1.98 10.34
N LEU A 300 -16.16 2.54 9.15
CA LEU A 300 -16.69 3.90 8.96
C LEU A 300 -18.21 3.91 8.75
N LEU A 301 -18.78 2.82 8.25
CA LEU A 301 -20.22 2.70 7.96
C LEU A 301 -20.77 1.42 8.61
N HIS A 302 -21.97 1.50 9.18
CA HIS A 302 -22.72 0.33 9.66
C HIS A 302 -23.30 -0.49 8.51
N ASN A 303 -23.70 0.17 7.42
CA ASN A 303 -24.28 -0.41 6.21
C ASN A 303 -23.28 -0.47 5.04
N ALA A 304 -22.01 -0.72 5.35
CA ALA A 304 -20.90 -0.65 4.39
C ALA A 304 -21.09 -1.52 3.15
N PHE A 305 -21.67 -2.71 3.29
CA PHE A 305 -21.66 -3.76 2.26
C PHE A 305 -23.03 -4.05 1.61
N HIS A 306 -24.13 -3.50 2.16
CA HIS A 306 -25.47 -3.69 1.62
C HIS A 306 -26.41 -2.57 2.11
N PRO A 307 -27.37 -2.08 1.28
CA PRO A 307 -27.63 -2.49 -0.11
C PRO A 307 -26.60 -1.94 -1.11
N LEU A 308 -26.79 -2.24 -2.39
CA LEU A 308 -25.96 -1.73 -3.48
C LEU A 308 -26.56 -0.45 -4.06
N TYR A 309 -25.69 0.46 -4.49
CA TYR A 309 -26.03 1.80 -4.99
C TYR A 309 -25.32 2.07 -6.32
N SER A 310 -25.82 3.03 -7.10
CA SER A 310 -25.09 3.53 -8.27
C SER A 310 -23.73 4.10 -7.88
N SER A 311 -22.77 4.00 -8.79
CA SER A 311 -21.41 4.48 -8.60
C SER A 311 -21.04 5.38 -9.78
N PRO A 312 -20.51 6.59 -9.55
CA PRO A 312 -20.15 7.51 -10.65
C PRO A 312 -18.98 7.01 -11.50
N VAL A 313 -18.20 6.05 -10.97
CA VAL A 313 -16.96 5.55 -11.59
C VAL A 313 -17.15 4.19 -12.28
N ARG A 314 -18.24 3.46 -12.00
CA ARG A 314 -18.45 2.10 -12.48
C ARG A 314 -19.89 1.89 -12.96
N PRO A 315 -20.10 1.11 -14.04
CA PRO A 315 -21.44 0.86 -14.56
C PRO A 315 -22.29 -0.06 -13.68
N ASP A 316 -21.67 -0.90 -12.83
CA ASP A 316 -22.37 -1.83 -11.95
C ASP A 316 -22.59 -1.26 -10.53
N PRO A 317 -23.71 -1.60 -9.86
CA PRO A 317 -23.98 -1.15 -8.50
C PRO A 317 -22.94 -1.63 -7.49
N ARG A 318 -22.57 -0.77 -6.54
CA ARG A 318 -21.55 -1.05 -5.52
C ARG A 318 -22.08 -0.92 -4.10
N PRO A 319 -21.48 -1.63 -3.14
CA PRO A 319 -21.70 -1.34 -1.72
C PRO A 319 -21.24 0.09 -1.39
N LEU A 320 -21.83 0.72 -0.36
CA LEU A 320 -21.47 2.09 0.05
C LEU A 320 -19.99 2.27 0.36
N GLN A 321 -19.31 1.24 0.87
CA GLN A 321 -17.85 1.31 1.06
C GLN A 321 -17.10 1.55 -0.26
N GLY A 322 -17.59 0.98 -1.37
CA GLY A 322 -17.04 1.22 -2.71
C GLY A 322 -17.28 2.65 -3.19
N VAL A 323 -18.45 3.22 -2.90
CA VAL A 323 -18.75 4.64 -3.19
C VAL A 323 -17.87 5.56 -2.34
N LEU A 324 -17.69 5.24 -1.05
CA LEU A 324 -16.81 5.97 -0.13
C LEU A 324 -15.36 5.97 -0.63
N LEU A 325 -14.85 4.82 -1.05
CA LEU A 325 -13.51 4.70 -1.64
C LEU A 325 -13.37 5.60 -2.87
N ALA A 326 -14.36 5.60 -3.77
CA ALA A 326 -14.32 6.42 -4.99
C ALA A 326 -14.31 7.92 -4.69
N VAL A 327 -15.23 8.41 -3.87
CA VAL A 327 -15.36 9.83 -3.50
C VAL A 327 -14.12 10.32 -2.75
N HIS A 328 -13.62 9.52 -1.80
CA HIS A 328 -12.39 9.81 -1.07
C HIS A 328 -11.17 9.92 -1.99
N ALA A 329 -11.13 9.13 -3.06
CA ALA A 329 -10.03 9.12 -4.01
C ALA A 329 -10.08 10.29 -5.01
N PHE A 330 -11.28 10.72 -5.44
CA PHE A 330 -11.42 11.72 -6.50
C PHE A 330 -11.59 13.17 -6.02
N PHE A 331 -11.96 13.44 -4.77
CA PHE A 331 -11.94 14.82 -4.24
C PHE A 331 -10.56 15.49 -4.30
N PRO A 332 -9.46 14.83 -3.87
CA PRO A 332 -8.12 15.40 -3.96
C PRO A 332 -7.67 15.61 -5.41
N VAL A 333 -8.15 14.78 -6.34
CA VAL A 333 -7.92 15.00 -7.77
C VAL A 333 -8.62 16.28 -8.24
N ALA A 334 -9.90 16.48 -7.90
CA ALA A 334 -10.60 17.73 -8.21
C ALA A 334 -9.86 18.95 -7.61
N ARG A 335 -9.35 18.81 -6.38
CA ARG A 335 -8.57 19.87 -5.73
C ARG A 335 -7.27 20.17 -6.46
N LEU A 336 -6.54 19.16 -6.94
CA LEU A 336 -5.35 19.37 -7.76
C LEU A 336 -5.68 20.15 -9.03
N TYR A 337 -6.72 19.73 -9.76
CA TYR A 337 -7.15 20.40 -10.99
C TYR A 337 -7.51 21.87 -10.73
N GLN A 338 -8.28 22.15 -9.68
CA GLN A 338 -8.63 23.51 -9.29
C GLN A 338 -7.37 24.37 -9.07
N LEU A 339 -6.43 23.87 -8.25
CA LEU A 339 -5.20 24.59 -7.93
C LEU A 339 -4.30 24.82 -9.15
N MET A 340 -4.25 23.86 -10.08
CA MET A 340 -3.53 24.01 -11.34
C MET A 340 -4.17 25.10 -12.23
N ARG A 341 -5.50 25.11 -12.31
CA ARG A 341 -6.26 26.10 -13.09
C ARG A 341 -6.10 27.50 -12.53
N ASP A 342 -6.26 27.66 -11.22
CA ASP A 342 -6.14 28.94 -10.51
C ASP A 342 -4.72 29.52 -10.65
N ALA A 343 -3.71 28.66 -10.70
CA ALA A 343 -2.31 29.04 -10.93
C ALA A 343 -1.96 29.28 -12.41
N GLY A 344 -2.88 29.05 -13.34
CA GLY A 344 -2.63 29.19 -14.78
C GLY A 344 -1.59 28.23 -15.34
N HIS A 345 -1.49 27.02 -14.79
CA HIS A 345 -0.54 26.01 -15.24
C HIS A 345 -0.67 25.71 -16.74
N GLU A 346 0.43 25.56 -17.47
CA GLU A 346 0.38 25.37 -18.93
C GLU A 346 -0.46 24.16 -19.38
N GLY A 347 -0.48 23.09 -18.58
CA GLY A 347 -1.28 21.89 -18.83
C GLY A 347 -2.79 22.12 -18.79
N THR A 348 -3.28 23.24 -18.25
CA THR A 348 -4.72 23.57 -18.20
C THR A 348 -5.25 24.06 -19.55
N ARG A 349 -4.36 24.45 -20.48
CA ARG A 349 -4.71 24.93 -21.82
C ARG A 349 -5.16 23.80 -22.77
N GLN A 350 -4.97 22.54 -22.37
CA GLN A 350 -5.41 21.40 -23.16
C GLN A 350 -6.95 21.37 -23.23
N PRO A 351 -7.56 21.17 -24.41
CA PRO A 351 -9.02 21.17 -24.56
C PRO A 351 -9.75 20.18 -23.65
N ASP A 352 -9.06 19.09 -23.29
CA ASP A 352 -9.59 18.01 -22.49
C ASP A 352 -9.55 18.30 -20.98
N PHE A 353 -8.79 19.31 -20.53
CA PHE A 353 -8.60 19.62 -19.11
C PHE A 353 -9.93 20.02 -18.44
N GLU A 354 -10.61 21.05 -18.96
CA GLU A 354 -11.88 21.53 -18.39
C GLU A 354 -12.98 20.46 -18.46
N ARG A 355 -13.01 19.69 -19.55
CA ARG A 355 -13.96 18.57 -19.68
C ARG A 355 -13.71 17.52 -18.59
N ARG A 356 -12.46 17.08 -18.41
CA ARG A 356 -12.10 16.09 -17.38
C ARG A 356 -12.36 16.64 -15.99
N TYR A 357 -12.04 17.91 -15.73
CA TYR A 357 -12.28 18.55 -14.45
C TYR A 357 -13.77 18.57 -14.09
N ALA A 358 -14.62 19.04 -15.01
CA ALA A 358 -16.06 19.05 -14.83
C ALA A 358 -16.64 17.65 -14.59
N GLN A 359 -16.14 16.63 -15.29
CA GLN A 359 -16.53 15.23 -15.06
C GLN A 359 -16.17 14.74 -13.66
N ILE A 360 -14.99 15.07 -13.15
CA ILE A 360 -14.56 14.68 -11.81
C ILE A 360 -15.41 15.38 -10.75
N VAL A 361 -15.67 16.68 -10.89
CA VAL A 361 -16.52 17.44 -9.95
C VAL A 361 -17.94 16.88 -9.92
N ALA A 362 -18.55 16.64 -11.09
CA ALA A 362 -19.88 16.06 -11.18
C ALA A 362 -19.95 14.65 -10.58
N GLY A 363 -18.97 13.79 -10.87
CA GLY A 363 -18.89 12.44 -10.30
C GLY A 363 -18.69 12.44 -8.79
N ASN A 364 -17.87 13.35 -8.25
CA ASN A 364 -17.72 13.53 -6.80
C ASN A 364 -19.04 13.92 -6.16
N HIS A 365 -19.78 14.85 -6.75
CA HIS A 365 -21.09 15.28 -6.23
C HIS A 365 -22.11 14.14 -6.23
N GLU A 366 -22.20 13.36 -7.31
CA GLU A 366 -23.08 12.19 -7.40
C GLU A 366 -22.74 11.17 -6.30
N GLY A 367 -21.47 10.79 -6.17
CA GLY A 367 -21.04 9.81 -5.17
C GLY A 367 -21.20 10.33 -3.73
N ALA A 368 -20.90 11.61 -3.49
CA ALA A 368 -21.08 12.23 -2.17
C ALA A 368 -22.56 12.29 -1.79
N SER A 369 -23.46 12.62 -2.73
CA SER A 369 -24.90 12.62 -2.51
C SER A 369 -25.41 11.24 -2.06
N VAL A 370 -24.97 10.17 -2.74
CA VAL A 370 -25.29 8.78 -2.35
C VAL A 370 -24.83 8.47 -0.92
N LEU A 371 -23.62 8.88 -0.54
CA LEU A 371 -23.09 8.67 0.81
C LEU A 371 -23.82 9.49 1.87
N LEU A 372 -24.18 10.73 1.57
CA LEU A 372 -24.87 11.63 2.49
C LEU A 372 -26.32 11.23 2.72
N GLU A 373 -27.00 10.72 1.68
CA GLU A 373 -28.38 10.26 1.76
C GLU A 373 -28.51 8.90 2.45
N HIS A 374 -27.61 7.97 2.13
CA HIS A 374 -27.78 6.56 2.52
C HIS A 374 -26.78 6.06 3.56
N GLY A 375 -25.69 6.78 3.80
CA GLY A 375 -24.66 6.39 4.75
C GLY A 375 -25.19 6.33 6.18
N GLN A 376 -24.94 5.21 6.87
CA GLN A 376 -25.14 5.09 8.32
C GLN A 376 -23.77 5.12 9.00
N PRO A 377 -23.19 6.31 9.23
CA PRO A 377 -21.84 6.42 9.75
C PRO A 377 -21.74 5.87 11.17
N THR A 378 -20.63 5.19 11.45
CA THR A 378 -20.22 4.91 12.84
C THR A 378 -19.84 6.21 13.55
N GLU A 379 -19.55 6.16 14.84
CA GLU A 379 -19.08 7.35 15.57
C GLU A 379 -17.85 7.99 14.94
N ILE A 380 -16.88 7.18 14.50
CA ILE A 380 -15.68 7.63 13.78
C ILE A 380 -16.02 8.05 12.35
N GLY A 381 -16.91 7.30 11.68
CA GLY A 381 -17.36 7.59 10.33
C GLY A 381 -18.04 8.95 10.18
N ARG A 382 -18.68 9.48 11.24
CA ARG A 382 -19.34 10.79 11.19
C ARG A 382 -18.39 11.91 10.75
N ALA A 383 -17.17 11.95 11.27
CA ALA A 383 -16.21 12.99 10.92
C ALA A 383 -15.75 12.90 9.46
N MET A 384 -15.64 11.68 8.92
CA MET A 384 -15.37 11.44 7.50
C MET A 384 -16.54 11.94 6.63
N ILE A 385 -17.78 11.59 6.97
CA ILE A 385 -18.96 12.08 6.24
C ILE A 385 -19.09 13.61 6.31
N ASP A 386 -18.79 14.21 7.46
CA ASP A 386 -18.78 15.67 7.61
C ASP A 386 -17.68 16.33 6.78
N GLU A 387 -16.52 15.69 6.62
CA GLU A 387 -15.48 16.14 5.69
C GLU A 387 -15.96 16.10 4.25
N LEU A 388 -16.54 14.97 3.81
CA LEU A 388 -17.08 14.83 2.46
C LEU A 388 -18.16 15.86 2.17
N ARG A 389 -19.05 16.15 3.15
CA ARG A 389 -20.06 17.21 3.00
C ARG A 389 -19.44 18.58 2.74
N ARG A 390 -18.33 18.92 3.42
CA ARG A 390 -17.62 20.20 3.20
C ARG A 390 -17.04 20.27 1.79
N TRP A 391 -16.46 19.19 1.29
CA TRP A 391 -15.90 19.14 -0.07
C TRP A 391 -16.97 19.11 -1.15
N ASP A 392 -18.12 18.48 -0.89
CA ASP A 392 -19.27 18.51 -1.77
C ASP A 392 -19.86 19.93 -1.90
N SER A 393 -19.88 20.68 -0.80
CA SER A 393 -20.33 22.09 -0.78
C SER A 393 -19.23 23.10 -1.15
N HIS A 394 -18.02 22.65 -1.48
CA HIS A 394 -16.90 23.53 -1.82
C HIS A 394 -17.14 24.21 -3.17
N ASP A 395 -16.67 25.45 -3.30
CA ASP A 395 -16.76 26.18 -4.57
C ASP A 395 -15.74 25.63 -5.57
N TRP A 396 -16.22 24.84 -6.52
CA TRP A 396 -15.43 24.25 -7.61
C TRP A 396 -15.44 25.10 -8.88
N SER A 397 -16.08 26.29 -8.87
CA SER A 397 -16.19 27.16 -10.05
C SER A 397 -14.86 27.74 -10.49
#